data_AF-A0A117QZF0-F1
#
_entry.id   AF-A0A117QZF0-F1
#
_cell.length_a   1.000
_cell.length_b   1.000
_cell.length_c   1.000
_cell.angle_alpha   90.00
_cell.angle_beta   90.00
_cell.angle_gamma   90.00
#
_symmetry.space_group_name_H-M   'P 1'
#
loop_
_entity.id
_entity.type
_entity.pdbx_description
1 polymer ?
#
loop_
_entity_poly.entity_id
_entity_poly.type
_entity_poly.pdbx_seq_one_letter_code
_entity_poly.pdbx_strand_id
1 'polypeptide(L)'
;MSSLKDAITWSGPAVVILFTLGRVETPLDGAEFEISGVRPQEIERFEMSAEPQERRATVLEYDLTVAEQSLDDPEFPGRLRECLRRAAAHADGIAWLTFEGAFHFDHLFTSDIARQVYGYCVAGGEPVVVWEHETLESERWTREIGEVRSALDRDFPA
;
A
#
# COMPACT_ATOMS: atom_id res chain seq x y z
N MET A 1 -23.48 1.96 -1.77
CA MET A 1 -22.17 1.56 -2.33
C MET A 1 -21.22 2.67 -1.95
N SER A 2 -20.25 2.37 -1.09
CA SER A 2 -19.22 3.34 -0.73
C SER A 2 -18.19 3.33 -1.86
N SER A 3 -17.92 4.47 -2.46
CA SER A 3 -16.86 4.59 -3.45
C SER A 3 -15.49 4.49 -2.75
N LEU A 4 -14.45 4.20 -3.54
CA LEU A 4 -13.06 4.17 -3.05
C LEU A 4 -12.65 5.52 -2.42
N LYS A 5 -13.19 6.60 -2.98
CA LYS A 5 -13.07 7.97 -2.45
C LYS A 5 -13.68 8.09 -1.06
N ASP A 6 -14.90 7.59 -0.86
CA ASP A 6 -15.60 7.67 0.43
C ASP A 6 -14.83 6.93 1.54
N ALA A 7 -14.16 5.82 1.20
CA ALA A 7 -13.31 5.08 2.14
C ALA A 7 -12.06 5.90 2.52
N ILE A 8 -11.42 6.55 1.56
CA ILE A 8 -10.22 7.39 1.78
C ILE A 8 -10.55 8.67 2.58
N THR A 9 -11.78 9.18 2.48
CA THR A 9 -12.22 10.41 3.17
C THR A 9 -13.06 10.15 4.43
N TRP A 10 -13.17 8.90 4.88
CA TRP A 10 -14.17 8.50 5.88
C TRP A 10 -14.06 9.24 7.24
N SER A 11 -12.85 9.59 7.67
CA SER A 11 -12.59 10.13 9.02
C SER A 11 -11.98 11.54 9.04
N GLY A 12 -11.85 12.21 7.89
CA GLY A 12 -11.21 13.53 7.81
C GLY A 12 -10.60 13.80 6.43
N PRO A 13 -9.38 14.40 6.36
CA PRO A 13 -8.73 14.64 5.08
C PRO A 13 -8.51 13.33 4.33
N ALA A 14 -8.35 13.40 3.01
CA ALA A 14 -8.07 12.21 2.21
C ALA A 14 -6.69 11.65 2.55
N VAL A 15 -6.64 10.47 3.17
CA VAL A 15 -5.39 9.81 3.56
C VAL A 15 -5.19 8.53 2.74
N VAL A 16 -4.06 8.46 2.05
CA VAL A 16 -3.57 7.24 1.40
C VAL A 16 -2.62 6.55 2.35
N ILE A 17 -3.02 5.39 2.87
CA ILE A 17 -2.16 4.56 3.74
C ILE A 17 -1.30 3.67 2.86
N LEU A 18 0.01 3.89 2.94
CA LEU A 18 1.03 3.11 2.25
C LEU A 18 1.86 2.35 3.28
N PHE A 19 2.00 1.06 3.06
CA PHE A 19 2.96 0.25 3.80
C PHE A 19 4.12 -0.18 2.91
N THR A 20 5.27 -0.38 3.53
CA THR A 20 6.43 -1.04 2.93
C THR A 20 6.92 -2.16 3.82
N LEU A 21 7.36 -3.26 3.21
CA LEU A 21 7.97 -4.39 3.91
C LEU A 21 9.31 -4.74 3.24
N GLY A 22 10.35 -4.84 4.07
CA GLY A 22 11.73 -5.04 3.64
C GLY A 22 12.60 -5.72 4.68
N ARG A 23 13.86 -5.99 4.34
CA ARG A 23 14.86 -6.56 5.27
C ARG A 23 15.69 -5.52 6.02
N VAL A 24 15.67 -4.28 5.54
CA VAL A 24 16.42 -3.16 6.11
C VAL A 24 15.45 -2.01 6.28
N GLU A 25 15.53 -1.34 7.43
CA GLU A 25 14.84 -0.07 7.64
C GLU A 25 15.58 1.02 6.87
N THR A 26 15.25 1.18 5.59
CA THR A 26 15.58 2.40 4.85
C THR A 26 14.28 3.16 4.66
N PRO A 27 14.02 4.22 5.43
CA PRO A 27 12.81 5.00 5.28
C PRO A 27 12.86 5.79 3.99
N LEU A 28 11.77 5.76 3.22
CA LEU A 28 11.53 6.71 2.14
C LEU A 28 11.54 8.13 2.69
N ASP A 29 12.26 9.03 2.01
CA ASP A 29 12.22 10.44 2.33
C ASP A 29 10.95 11.10 1.75
N GLY A 30 10.66 12.31 2.20
CA GLY A 30 9.47 13.04 1.75
C GLY A 30 9.47 13.44 0.27
N ALA A 31 10.60 13.35 -0.43
CA ALA A 31 10.74 13.62 -1.86
C ALA A 31 10.49 12.35 -2.70
N GLU A 32 10.74 11.17 -2.15
CA GLU A 32 10.40 9.89 -2.80
C GLU A 32 8.88 9.74 -3.00
N PHE A 33 8.08 10.37 -2.13
CA PHE A 33 6.63 10.49 -2.24
C PHE A 33 6.16 11.62 -3.17
N GLU A 34 7.05 12.25 -3.93
CA GLU A 34 6.63 13.21 -4.95
C GLU A 34 6.01 12.46 -6.15
N ILE A 35 4.69 12.53 -6.23
CA ILE A 35 3.91 11.79 -7.20
C ILE A 35 3.56 12.73 -8.37
N SER A 36 4.28 12.59 -9.49
CA SER A 36 4.07 13.41 -10.70
C SER A 36 4.07 14.93 -10.43
N GLY A 37 4.98 15.41 -9.57
CA GLY A 37 5.08 16.83 -9.22
C GLY A 37 4.17 17.28 -8.08
N VAL A 38 3.38 16.37 -7.51
CA VAL A 38 2.51 16.65 -6.36
C VAL A 38 3.05 15.90 -5.16
N ARG A 39 3.47 16.65 -4.15
CA ARG A 39 3.84 16.10 -2.85
C ARG A 39 2.58 15.99 -1.97
N PRO A 40 2.44 14.92 -1.17
CA PRO A 40 1.46 14.89 -0.10
C PRO A 40 1.57 16.15 0.76
N GLN A 41 0.42 16.63 1.24
CA GLN A 41 0.34 17.80 2.11
C GLN A 41 1.01 17.51 3.46
N GLU A 42 0.88 16.27 3.92
CA GLU A 42 1.46 15.76 5.14
C GLU A 42 1.86 14.29 4.93
N ILE A 43 2.92 13.89 5.62
CA ILE A 43 3.46 12.53 5.59
C ILE A 43 3.76 12.18 7.05
N GLU A 44 2.95 11.30 7.63
CA GLU A 44 3.25 10.68 8.92
C GLU A 44 3.87 9.29 8.66
N ARG A 45 4.85 8.92 9.48
CA ARG A 45 5.54 7.62 9.36
C ARG A 45 5.49 6.91 10.70
N PHE A 46 5.09 5.64 10.66
CA PHE A 46 5.06 4.77 11.82
C PHE A 46 5.91 3.52 11.55
N GLU A 47 6.77 3.17 12.50
CA GLU A 47 7.44 1.86 12.48
C GLU A 47 6.50 0.85 13.10
N MET A 48 6.06 -0.12 12.30
CA MET A 48 5.24 -1.21 12.79
C MET A 48 6.17 -2.26 13.39
N SER A 49 6.08 -2.45 14.70
CA SER A 49 6.80 -3.52 15.37
C SER A 49 6.34 -4.86 14.76
N ALA A 50 7.20 -5.46 13.95
CA ALA A 50 6.98 -6.77 13.36
C ALA A 50 7.00 -7.81 14.48
N GLU A 51 5.83 -8.13 15.03
CA GLU A 51 5.65 -9.45 15.62
C GLU A 51 5.49 -10.48 14.47
N PRO A 52 6.31 -11.54 14.42
CA PRO A 52 7.48 -11.85 15.25
C PRO A 52 8.80 -11.48 14.55
N GLN A 53 9.78 -11.09 15.38
CA GLN A 53 11.20 -10.88 15.07
C GLN A 53 11.87 -12.03 14.29
N GLU A 54 11.19 -13.18 14.21
CA GLU A 54 11.57 -14.40 13.47
C GLU A 54 11.80 -14.15 11.97
N ARG A 55 10.94 -13.33 11.35
CA ARG A 55 10.96 -13.12 9.88
C ARG A 55 12.07 -12.20 9.39
N ARG A 56 12.78 -11.51 10.30
CA ARG A 56 13.80 -10.49 9.97
C ARG A 56 13.29 -9.49 8.92
N ALA A 57 12.05 -9.04 9.10
CA ALA A 57 11.38 -8.09 8.23
C ALA A 57 11.02 -6.84 9.04
N THR A 58 11.15 -5.68 8.39
CA THR A 58 10.73 -4.38 8.90
C THR A 58 9.52 -3.92 8.11
N VAL A 59 8.51 -3.42 8.81
CA VAL A 59 7.32 -2.82 8.19
C VAL A 59 7.24 -1.36 8.61
N LEU A 60 7.11 -0.49 7.61
CA LEU A 60 6.86 0.93 7.80
C LEU A 60 5.48 1.26 7.23
N GLU A 61 4.74 2.08 7.97
CA GLU A 61 3.49 2.69 7.56
C GLU A 61 3.72 4.17 7.25
N TYR A 62 3.06 4.65 6.21
CA TYR A 62 3.09 6.02 5.75
C TYR A 62 1.66 6.50 5.50
N ASP A 63 1.24 7.49 6.28
CA ASP A 63 -0.03 8.18 6.05
C ASP A 63 0.23 9.39 5.17
N LEU A 64 -0.24 9.31 3.92
CA LEU A 64 -0.05 10.33 2.91
C LEU A 64 -1.33 11.15 2.78
N THR A 65 -1.35 12.32 3.42
CA THR A 65 -2.47 13.25 3.28
C THR A 65 -2.44 13.90 1.90
N VAL A 66 -3.48 13.68 1.11
CA VAL A 66 -3.65 14.26 -0.22
C VAL A 66 -4.83 15.23 -0.23
N ALA A 67 -4.79 16.19 -1.15
CA ALA A 67 -5.91 17.10 -1.31
C ALA A 67 -7.09 16.35 -1.96
N GLU A 68 -8.30 16.44 -1.40
CA GLU A 68 -9.48 15.67 -1.83
C GLU A 68 -9.77 15.78 -3.34
N GLN A 69 -9.57 16.96 -3.93
CA GLN A 69 -9.76 17.19 -5.37
C GLN A 69 -8.82 16.34 -6.24
N SER A 70 -7.71 15.85 -5.68
CA SER A 70 -6.78 14.96 -6.38
C SER A 70 -7.38 13.58 -6.61
N LEU A 71 -8.36 13.16 -5.79
CA LEU A 71 -9.04 11.87 -5.94
C LEU A 71 -9.97 11.85 -7.16
N ASP A 72 -10.38 13.03 -7.65
CA ASP A 72 -11.19 13.20 -8.87
C ASP A 72 -10.33 13.28 -10.15
N ASP A 73 -9.01 13.33 -10.01
CA ASP A 73 -8.08 13.37 -11.15
C ASP A 73 -7.96 11.97 -11.78
N PRO A 74 -8.27 11.79 -13.08
CA PRO A 74 -8.15 10.50 -13.75
C PRO A 74 -6.72 9.94 -13.77
N GLU A 75 -5.70 10.78 -13.58
CA GLU A 75 -4.30 10.37 -13.51
C GLU A 75 -3.90 9.88 -12.10
N PHE A 76 -4.76 10.06 -11.08
CA PHE A 76 -4.45 9.70 -9.70
C PHE A 76 -4.07 8.21 -9.50
N PRO A 77 -4.73 7.23 -10.15
CA PRO A 77 -4.30 5.83 -10.06
C PRO A 77 -2.91 5.59 -10.68
N GLY A 78 -2.57 6.28 -11.78
CA GLY A 78 -1.25 6.19 -12.40
C GLY A 78 -0.15 6.78 -11.50
N ARG A 79 -0.50 7.84 -10.80
CA ARG A 79 0.28 8.48 -9.74
C ARG A 79 0.57 7.53 -8.58
N LEU A 80 -0.44 6.82 -8.07
CA LEU A 80 -0.27 5.80 -7.03
C LEU A 80 0.63 4.64 -7.49
N ARG A 81 0.55 4.22 -8.76
CA ARG A 81 1.44 3.19 -9.32
C ARG A 81 2.91 3.61 -9.25
N GLU A 82 3.20 4.85 -9.59
CA GLU A 82 4.57 5.38 -9.50
C GLU A 82 5.07 5.46 -8.06
N CYS A 83 4.21 5.88 -7.12
CA CYS A 83 4.52 5.84 -5.69
C CYS A 83 4.89 4.42 -5.22
N LEU A 84 4.05 3.44 -5.57
CA LEU A 84 4.27 2.04 -5.25
C LEU A 84 5.56 1.48 -5.84
N ARG A 85 5.87 1.82 -7.09
CA ARG A 85 7.10 1.38 -7.76
C ARG A 85 8.34 1.85 -6.99
N ARG A 86 8.38 3.12 -6.60
CA ARG A 86 9.50 3.68 -5.82
C ARG A 86 9.58 3.07 -4.43
N ALA A 87 8.44 2.99 -3.75
CA ALA A 87 8.35 2.43 -2.41
C ALA A 87 8.83 0.97 -2.37
N ALA A 88 8.41 0.15 -3.33
CA ALA A 88 8.83 -1.24 -3.43
C ALA A 88 10.31 -1.40 -3.77
N ALA A 89 10.85 -0.55 -4.65
CA ALA A 89 12.28 -0.55 -4.99
C ALA A 89 13.15 -0.19 -3.77
N HIS A 90 12.67 0.71 -2.92
CA HIS A 90 13.39 1.13 -1.72
C HIS A 90 13.28 0.10 -0.58
N ALA A 91 12.11 -0.54 -0.44
CA ALA A 91 11.87 -1.55 0.59
C ALA A 91 12.58 -2.89 0.32
N ASP A 92 12.98 -3.18 -0.93
CA ASP A 92 13.58 -4.48 -1.32
C ASP A 92 12.67 -5.69 -0.98
N GLY A 93 11.36 -5.47 -1.01
CA GLY A 93 10.36 -6.49 -0.71
C GLY A 93 9.03 -6.17 -1.38
N ILE A 94 8.14 -5.47 -0.68
CA ILE A 94 6.85 -5.06 -1.22
C ILE A 94 6.41 -3.70 -0.68
N ALA A 95 5.65 -2.97 -1.48
CA ALA A 95 4.84 -1.84 -1.03
C ALA A 95 3.36 -2.09 -1.34
N TRP A 96 2.44 -1.63 -0.49
CA TRP A 96 0.99 -1.76 -0.75
C TRP A 96 0.16 -0.63 -0.15
N LEU A 97 -1.01 -0.44 -0.73
CA LEU A 97 -2.00 0.57 -0.36
C LEU A 97 -3.23 -0.10 0.25
N THR A 98 -3.72 0.44 1.36
CA THR A 98 -4.90 -0.08 2.08
C THR A 98 -5.77 1.04 2.63
N PHE A 99 -7.02 0.74 3.01
CA PHE A 99 -7.93 1.70 3.67
C PHE A 99 -7.74 1.77 5.19
N GLU A 100 -7.20 0.73 5.82
CA GLU A 100 -7.05 0.65 7.27
C GLU A 100 -5.58 0.48 7.66
N GLY A 101 -5.12 1.27 8.63
CA GLY A 101 -3.75 1.24 9.18
C GLY A 101 -3.49 0.11 10.18
N ALA A 102 -4.42 -0.84 10.33
CA ALA A 102 -4.23 -1.98 11.21
C ALA A 102 -3.41 -3.07 10.51
N PHE A 103 -2.19 -3.31 10.99
CA PHE A 103 -1.29 -4.31 10.43
C PHE A 103 -1.16 -5.55 11.34
N HIS A 104 -1.32 -6.73 10.74
CA HIS A 104 -0.88 -8.00 11.30
C HIS A 104 -0.36 -8.90 10.17
N PHE A 105 0.91 -9.31 10.24
CA PHE A 105 1.57 -10.02 9.13
C PHE A 105 0.79 -11.28 8.73
N ASP A 106 0.23 -12.05 9.67
CA ASP A 106 -0.53 -13.27 9.34
C ASP A 106 -1.84 -13.01 8.58
N HIS A 107 -2.38 -11.79 8.65
CA HIS A 107 -3.55 -11.38 7.88
C HIS A 107 -3.18 -10.70 6.57
N LEU A 108 -1.90 -10.38 6.36
CA LEU A 108 -1.44 -9.65 5.19
C LEU A 108 -1.71 -10.45 3.90
N PHE A 109 -2.36 -9.81 2.91
CA PHE A 109 -2.76 -10.39 1.62
C PHE A 109 -3.56 -11.70 1.70
N THR A 110 -4.28 -11.93 2.80
CA THR A 110 -5.28 -13.00 2.85
C THR A 110 -6.56 -12.57 2.15
N SER A 111 -7.44 -13.53 1.88
CA SER A 111 -8.76 -13.25 1.30
C SER A 111 -9.58 -12.26 2.13
N ASP A 112 -9.36 -12.24 3.44
CA ASP A 112 -10.16 -11.48 4.40
C ASP A 112 -9.89 -9.98 4.32
N ILE A 113 -8.65 -9.60 3.93
CA ILE A 113 -8.27 -8.19 3.75
C ILE A 113 -8.05 -7.81 2.27
N ALA A 114 -8.23 -8.74 1.32
CA ALA A 114 -7.97 -8.49 -0.09
C ALA A 114 -8.77 -7.30 -0.64
N ARG A 115 -9.99 -7.09 -0.12
CA ARG A 115 -10.86 -5.96 -0.48
C ARG A 115 -10.41 -4.62 0.11
N GLN A 116 -9.57 -4.66 1.14
CA GLN A 116 -8.99 -3.48 1.75
C GLN A 116 -7.73 -3.01 0.99
N VAL A 117 -7.04 -3.94 0.33
CA VAL A 117 -5.87 -3.64 -0.49
C VAL A 117 -6.30 -3.19 -1.87
N TYR A 118 -5.94 -1.97 -2.26
CA TYR A 118 -6.27 -1.42 -3.58
C TYR A 118 -5.06 -1.12 -4.46
N GLY A 119 -3.86 -1.40 -3.97
CA GLY A 119 -2.66 -1.39 -4.79
C GLY A 119 -1.50 -2.10 -4.13
N TYR A 120 -0.59 -2.63 -4.93
CA TYR A 120 0.65 -3.23 -4.45
C TYR A 120 1.74 -3.17 -5.52
N CYS A 121 2.99 -3.31 -5.10
CA CYS A 121 4.12 -3.54 -5.96
C CYS A 121 5.14 -4.40 -5.24
N VAL A 122 5.45 -5.57 -5.79
CA VAL A 122 6.60 -6.38 -5.36
C VAL A 122 7.86 -5.77 -5.95
N ALA A 123 8.98 -5.78 -5.21
CA ALA A 123 10.26 -5.27 -5.68
C ALA A 123 10.66 -5.93 -7.02
N GLY A 124 11.02 -5.11 -8.01
CA GLY A 124 11.34 -5.55 -9.37
C GLY A 124 10.12 -5.95 -10.23
N GLY A 125 8.90 -5.89 -9.69
CA GLY A 125 7.66 -6.12 -10.42
C GLY A 125 7.02 -4.83 -10.95
N GLU A 126 5.91 -4.97 -11.68
CA GLU A 126 5.08 -3.84 -12.08
C GLU A 126 4.04 -3.51 -11.00
N PRO A 127 3.83 -2.22 -10.68
CA PRO A 127 2.84 -1.80 -9.72
C PRO A 127 1.42 -2.01 -10.24
N VAL A 128 0.55 -2.51 -9.37
CA VAL A 128 -0.88 -2.68 -9.63
C VAL A 128 -1.66 -1.74 -8.74
N VAL A 129 -2.62 -1.02 -9.33
CA VAL A 129 -3.58 -0.17 -8.61
C VAL A 129 -4.95 -0.40 -9.22
N VAL A 130 -5.92 -0.71 -8.36
CA VAL A 130 -7.33 -0.88 -8.66
C VAL A 130 -8.09 0.28 -8.04
N TRP A 131 -8.70 1.11 -8.89
CA TRP A 131 -9.48 2.27 -8.46
C TRP A 131 -11.01 2.05 -8.56
N GLU A 132 -11.42 0.92 -9.14
CA GLU A 132 -12.81 0.56 -9.30
C GLU A 132 -13.25 -0.40 -8.20
N HIS A 133 -14.26 0.00 -7.43
CA HIS A 133 -14.75 -0.79 -6.30
C HIS A 133 -15.26 -2.19 -6.73
N GLU A 134 -15.90 -2.30 -7.89
CA GLU A 134 -16.37 -3.59 -8.43
C GLU A 134 -15.21 -4.56 -8.68
N THR A 135 -14.05 -4.05 -9.09
CA THR A 135 -12.86 -4.87 -9.30
C THR A 135 -12.29 -5.35 -7.96
N LEU A 136 -12.27 -4.50 -6.92
CA LEU A 136 -11.82 -4.90 -5.57
C LEU A 136 -12.70 -5.99 -4.95
N GLU A 137 -14.01 -5.95 -5.21
CA GLU A 137 -14.97 -6.95 -4.72
C GLU A 137 -14.90 -8.29 -5.46
N SER A 138 -14.15 -8.35 -6.58
CA SER A 138 -14.13 -9.52 -7.45
C SER A 138 -13.27 -10.67 -6.91
N GLU A 139 -13.71 -11.92 -7.17
CA GLU A 139 -12.92 -13.13 -6.87
C GLU A 139 -11.58 -13.16 -7.60
N ARG A 140 -11.51 -12.49 -8.77
CA ARG A 140 -10.26 -12.33 -9.51
C ARG A 140 -9.24 -11.56 -8.66
N TRP A 141 -9.64 -10.43 -8.10
CA TRP A 141 -8.76 -9.62 -7.25
C TRP A 141 -8.33 -10.38 -6.00
N THR A 142 -9.27 -11.04 -5.32
CA THR A 142 -8.95 -11.88 -4.15
C THR A 142 -7.87 -12.93 -4.47
N ARG A 143 -7.95 -13.56 -5.64
CA ARG A 143 -6.95 -14.54 -6.08
C ARG A 143 -5.61 -13.91 -6.41
N GLU A 144 -5.58 -12.79 -7.12
CA GLU A 144 -4.34 -12.04 -7.41
C GLU A 144 -3.62 -11.64 -6.11
N ILE A 145 -4.36 -11.16 -5.10
CA ILE A 145 -3.82 -10.86 -3.77
C ILE A 145 -3.24 -12.12 -3.08
N GLY A 146 -3.90 -13.28 -3.20
CA GLY A 146 -3.38 -14.55 -2.67
C GLY A 146 -2.06 -15.01 -3.33
N GLU A 147 -1.82 -14.66 -4.59
CA GLU A 147 -0.54 -14.91 -5.25
C GLU A 147 0.57 -14.04 -4.67
N VAL A 148 0.27 -12.78 -4.34
CA VAL A 148 1.18 -11.87 -3.63
C VAL A 148 1.55 -12.43 -2.27
N ARG A 149 0.58 -12.96 -1.52
CA ARG A 149 0.84 -13.63 -0.23
C ARG A 149 1.85 -14.77 -0.39
N SER A 150 1.63 -15.61 -1.40
CA SER A 150 2.50 -16.77 -1.65
C SER A 150 3.94 -16.34 -1.99
N ALA A 151 4.12 -15.21 -2.66
CA ALA A 151 5.44 -14.63 -2.91
C ALA A 151 6.12 -14.15 -1.61
N LEU A 152 5.36 -13.48 -0.74
CA LEU A 152 5.89 -12.99 0.53
C LEU A 152 6.28 -14.09 1.50
N ASP A 153 5.49 -15.16 1.62
CA ASP A 153 5.84 -16.28 2.51
C ASP A 153 7.13 -16.98 2.05
N ARG A 154 7.42 -16.98 0.74
CA ARG A 154 8.67 -17.51 0.18
C ARG A 154 9.85 -16.59 0.48
N ASP A 155 9.67 -15.28 0.32
CA ASP A 155 10.75 -14.30 0.39
C ASP A 155 11.02 -13.83 1.82
N PHE A 156 10.04 -13.95 2.72
CA PHE A 156 10.08 -13.61 4.16
C PHE A 156 9.47 -14.73 5.03
N PRO A 157 10.12 -15.92 5.06
CA PRO A 157 9.64 -17.05 5.86
C PRO A 157 9.76 -16.76 7.37
N ALA A 158 8.86 -17.37 8.15
CA ALA A 158 8.94 -17.43 9.61
C ALA A 158 10.14 -18.26 10.09
#